data_AF-A0A523AAU1-F1
#
_entry.id   AF-A0A523AAU1-F1
#
_cell.length_a   1.000
_cell.length_b   1.000
_cell.length_c   1.000
_cell.angle_alpha   90.00
_cell.angle_beta   90.00
_cell.angle_gamma   90.00
#
_symmetry.space_group_name_H-M   'P 1'
#
loop_
_entity.id
_entity.type
_entity.pdbx_description
1 polymer ?
#
loop_
_entity_poly.entity_id
_entity_poly.type
_entity_poly.pdbx_seq_one_letter_code
_entity_poly.pdbx_strand_id
1 'polypeptide(L)'
;MEKINVKALSEDTRRVILQRVKDKLGFSKAIEVLDISKGSMHNYLQGIRKIPDEVILKALQHIEEEEFREIAGSVERLKAIGILSQDGTIDYPTALQILALATRDEYLKQAILRFAVEHFREELRKMLGLLPADVRFQIFIFYIYRSLYISVRVFI
;
A
#
# COMPACT_ATOMS: atom_id res chain seq x y z
N MET A 1 17.65 -9.87 -11.09
CA MET A 1 16.41 -9.20 -10.68
C MET A 1 15.35 -9.44 -11.72
N GLU A 2 14.11 -9.73 -11.30
CA GLU A 2 12.92 -9.69 -12.15
C GLU A 2 12.82 -8.35 -12.89
N LYS A 3 11.94 -8.30 -13.91
CA LYS A 3 11.76 -7.14 -14.78
C LYS A 3 11.11 -5.98 -14.01
N ILE A 4 11.91 -5.24 -13.24
CA ILE A 4 11.49 -4.04 -12.51
C ILE A 4 11.10 -2.95 -13.52
N ASN A 5 9.87 -2.44 -13.41
CA ASN A 5 9.44 -1.28 -14.18
C ASN A 5 10.03 0.01 -13.59
N VAL A 6 11.23 0.40 -14.05
CA VAL A 6 11.95 1.58 -13.54
C VAL A 6 11.21 2.91 -13.74
N LYS A 7 10.24 2.96 -14.66
CA LYS A 7 9.38 4.14 -14.87
C LYS A 7 8.45 4.42 -13.69
N ALA A 8 8.23 3.42 -12.84
CA ALA A 8 7.44 3.54 -11.62
C ALA A 8 8.16 4.24 -10.47
N LEU A 9 9.48 4.41 -10.57
CA LEU A 9 10.30 4.96 -9.50
C LEU A 9 10.26 6.48 -9.55
N SER A 10 10.01 7.13 -8.43
CA SER A 10 10.16 8.59 -8.32
C SER A 10 11.61 9.02 -8.53
N GLU A 11 11.81 10.28 -8.89
CA GLU A 11 13.15 10.84 -9.04
C GLU A 11 13.94 10.81 -7.72
N ASP A 12 13.26 10.86 -6.57
CA ASP A 12 13.89 10.76 -5.25
C ASP A 12 14.43 9.35 -5.02
N THR A 13 13.60 8.33 -5.22
CA THR A 13 13.98 6.92 -5.15
C THR A 13 15.13 6.59 -6.11
N ARG A 14 15.09 7.14 -7.33
CA ARG A 14 16.15 6.99 -8.32
C ARG A 14 17.47 7.58 -7.85
N ARG A 15 17.45 8.75 -7.20
CA ARG A 15 18.65 9.36 -6.60
C ARG A 15 19.17 8.53 -5.43
N VAL A 16 18.31 7.98 -4.59
CA VAL A 16 18.72 7.12 -3.47
C VAL A 16 19.35 5.82 -3.99
N ILE A 17 18.79 5.19 -5.02
CA ILE A 17 19.40 4.02 -5.69
C ILE A 17 20.80 4.37 -6.21
N LEU A 18 20.92 5.49 -6.93
CA LEU A 18 22.21 5.93 -7.48
C LEU A 18 23.23 6.21 -6.37
N GLN A 19 22.80 6.86 -5.29
CA GLN A 19 23.62 7.15 -4.12
C GLN A 19 24.08 5.85 -3.44
N ARG A 20 23.19 4.87 -3.26
CA ARG A 20 23.53 3.56 -2.68
C ARG A 20 24.61 2.84 -3.49
N VAL A 21 24.49 2.82 -4.82
CA VAL A 21 25.51 2.21 -5.71
C VAL A 21 26.84 2.94 -5.60
N LYS A 22 26.84 4.28 -5.58
CA LYS A 22 28.04 5.09 -5.39
C LYS A 22 28.73 4.78 -4.07
N ASP A 23 27.97 4.64 -2.99
CA ASP A 23 28.50 4.40 -1.65
C ASP A 23 29.04 2.96 -1.52
N LYS A 24 28.38 1.99 -2.15
CA LYS A 24 28.77 0.57 -2.14
C LYS A 24 30.04 0.29 -2.97
N LEU A 25 30.12 0.87 -4.16
CA LEU A 25 31.22 0.60 -5.10
C LEU A 25 32.35 1.63 -5.03
N GLY A 26 32.11 2.78 -4.41
CA GLY A 26 32.97 3.95 -4.50
C GLY A 26 32.79 4.72 -5.80
N PHE A 27 33.16 5.99 -5.79
CA PHE A 27 32.86 6.94 -6.87
C PHE A 27 33.39 6.49 -8.24
N SER A 28 34.68 6.14 -8.32
CA SER A 28 35.34 5.79 -9.59
C SER A 28 34.79 4.50 -10.19
N LYS A 29 34.52 3.48 -9.37
CA LYS A 29 33.96 2.22 -9.86
C LYS A 29 32.50 2.40 -10.27
N ALA A 30 31.74 3.20 -9.54
CA ALA A 30 30.34 3.47 -9.86
C ALA A 30 30.18 4.15 -11.23
N ILE A 31 30.99 5.17 -11.55
CA ILE A 31 30.92 5.83 -12.87
C ILE A 31 31.31 4.89 -14.02
N GLU A 32 32.24 3.96 -13.78
CA GLU A 32 32.68 2.95 -14.75
C GLU A 32 31.55 1.94 -15.04
N VAL A 33 30.98 1.31 -14.00
CA VAL A 33 29.96 0.26 -14.20
C VAL A 33 28.64 0.83 -14.71
N LEU A 34 28.30 2.07 -14.33
CA LEU A 34 27.11 2.75 -14.82
C LEU A 34 27.31 3.35 -16.22
N ASP A 35 28.56 3.40 -16.71
CA ASP A 35 28.95 3.98 -18.00
C ASP A 35 28.46 5.43 -18.14
N ILE A 36 28.79 6.25 -17.14
CA ILE A 36 28.42 7.66 -17.09
C ILE A 36 29.63 8.54 -16.77
N SER A 37 29.59 9.79 -17.22
CA SER A 37 30.63 10.76 -16.87
C SER A 37 30.56 11.17 -15.39
N LYS A 38 31.69 11.61 -14.83
CA LYS A 38 31.76 12.24 -13.49
C LYS A 38 30.77 13.41 -13.35
N GLY A 39 30.65 14.23 -14.39
CA GLY A 39 29.71 15.36 -14.41
C GLY A 39 28.26 14.90 -14.37
N SER A 40 27.92 13.84 -15.10
CA SER A 40 26.58 13.22 -15.06
C SER A 40 26.25 12.72 -13.67
N MET A 41 27.16 11.98 -13.03
CA MET A 41 26.98 11.50 -11.65
C MET A 41 26.68 12.64 -10.67
N HIS A 42 27.44 13.74 -10.73
CA HIS A 42 27.17 14.90 -9.88
C HIS A 42 25.81 15.55 -10.16
N ASN A 43 25.48 15.79 -11.44
CA ASN A 43 24.21 16.39 -11.84
C ASN A 43 23.00 15.55 -11.39
N TYR A 44 23.12 14.23 -11.48
CA TYR A 44 22.08 13.29 -11.05
C TYR A 44 21.88 13.31 -9.54
N LEU A 45 22.95 13.20 -8.76
CA LEU A 45 22.87 13.19 -7.29
C LEU A 45 22.39 14.53 -6.73
N GLN A 46 22.70 15.65 -7.41
CA GLN A 46 22.21 16.97 -7.06
C GLN A 46 20.79 17.26 -7.56
N GLY A 47 20.18 16.36 -8.34
CA GLY A 47 18.84 16.55 -8.91
C GLY A 47 18.78 17.60 -10.02
N ILE A 48 19.92 18.05 -10.55
CA ILE A 48 20.00 19.00 -11.66
C ILE A 48 19.48 18.37 -12.96
N ARG A 49 19.70 17.05 -13.12
CA ARG A 49 19.21 16.27 -14.26
C ARG A 49 18.47 15.03 -13.78
N LYS A 50 17.40 14.69 -14.49
CA LYS A 50 16.71 13.40 -14.37
C LYS A 50 17.68 12.27 -14.71
N ILE A 51 17.62 11.20 -13.91
CA ILE A 51 18.44 10.00 -14.15
C ILE A 51 17.77 9.20 -15.28
N PRO A 52 18.49 8.78 -16.32
CA PRO A 52 17.91 7.97 -17.39
C PRO A 52 17.50 6.56 -16.92
N ASP A 53 16.53 5.96 -17.60
CA ASP A 53 16.03 4.61 -17.29
C ASP A 53 17.14 3.57 -17.39
N GLU A 54 17.99 3.66 -18.41
CA GLU A 54 19.12 2.76 -18.61
C GLU A 54 20.16 2.82 -17.47
N VAL A 55 20.38 4.01 -16.90
CA VAL A 55 21.31 4.19 -15.78
C VAL A 55 20.75 3.53 -14.52
N ILE A 56 19.44 3.66 -14.28
CA ILE A 56 18.78 2.99 -13.15
C ILE A 56 18.78 1.47 -13.34
N LEU A 57 18.52 0.97 -14.55
CA LEU A 57 18.58 -0.47 -14.81
C LEU A 57 19.98 -1.04 -14.51
N LYS A 58 21.05 -0.35 -14.90
CA LYS A 58 22.43 -0.74 -14.54
C LYS A 58 22.66 -0.65 -13.02
N ALA A 59 22.22 0.43 -12.39
CA ALA A 59 22.35 0.61 -10.94
C ALA A 59 21.65 -0.51 -10.15
N LEU A 60 20.46 -0.93 -10.59
CA LEU A 60 19.70 -2.03 -9.99
C LEU A 60 20.46 -3.37 -10.03
N GLN A 61 21.37 -3.58 -10.99
CA GLN A 61 22.19 -4.80 -11.05
C GLN A 61 23.23 -4.88 -9.91
N HIS A 62 23.47 -3.78 -9.20
CA HIS A 62 24.47 -3.68 -8.14
C HIS A 62 23.87 -3.56 -6.73
N ILE A 63 22.54 -3.53 -6.62
CA ILE A 63 21.84 -3.55 -5.34
C ILE A 63 21.13 -4.89 -5.16
N GLU A 64 21.05 -5.34 -3.92
CA GLU A 64 20.29 -6.52 -3.57
C GLU A 64 18.79 -6.20 -3.49
N GLU A 65 17.96 -7.24 -3.52
CA GLU A 65 16.51 -7.08 -3.44
C GLU A 65 16.07 -6.46 -2.11
N GLU A 66 16.73 -6.81 -1.00
CA GLU A 66 16.47 -6.20 0.31
C GLU A 66 16.82 -4.72 0.32
N GLU A 67 17.96 -4.33 -0.24
CA GLU A 67 18.34 -2.93 -0.36
C GLU A 67 17.32 -2.15 -1.20
N PHE A 68 16.81 -2.75 -2.28
CA PHE A 68 15.74 -2.14 -3.05
C PHE A 68 14.44 -1.99 -2.25
N ARG A 69 14.08 -2.99 -1.43
CA ARG A 69 12.91 -2.92 -0.55
C ARG A 69 13.04 -1.78 0.47
N GLU A 70 14.21 -1.56 1.04
CA GLU A 70 14.45 -0.45 1.97
C GLU A 70 14.31 0.92 1.30
N ILE A 71 14.75 1.02 0.04
CA ILE A 71 14.80 2.29 -0.68
C ILE A 71 13.44 2.67 -1.28
N ALA A 72 12.76 1.72 -1.92
CA ALA A 72 11.51 1.98 -2.62
C ALA A 72 10.31 1.90 -1.66
N GLY A 73 9.46 2.92 -1.67
CA GLY A 73 8.23 2.94 -0.89
C GLY A 73 7.25 1.84 -1.30
N SER A 74 6.37 1.42 -0.40
CA SER A 74 5.42 0.31 -0.65
C SER A 74 4.63 0.45 -1.95
N VAL A 75 4.15 1.66 -2.27
CA VAL A 75 3.40 1.95 -3.51
C VAL A 75 4.29 1.84 -4.76
N GLU A 76 5.50 2.39 -4.71
CA GLU A 76 6.45 2.30 -5.82
C GLU A 76 6.85 0.85 -6.09
N ARG A 77 7.03 0.04 -5.04
CA ARG A 77 7.31 -1.39 -5.19
C ARG A 77 6.15 -2.11 -5.88
N LEU A 78 4.91 -1.85 -5.49
CA LEU A 78 3.73 -2.42 -6.15
C LEU A 78 3.64 -2.01 -7.62
N LYS A 79 3.99 -0.76 -7.96
CA LYS A 79 4.06 -0.30 -9.35
C LYS A 79 5.21 -0.94 -10.13
N ALA A 80 6.35 -1.12 -9.46
CA ALA A 80 7.55 -1.69 -10.05
C ALA A 80 7.37 -3.15 -10.45
N ILE A 81 6.59 -3.92 -9.68
CA ILE A 81 6.27 -5.33 -9.95
C ILE A 81 4.96 -5.52 -10.75
N GLY A 82 4.28 -4.43 -11.12
CA GLY A 82 3.10 -4.47 -11.99
C GLY A 82 1.76 -4.77 -11.29
N ILE A 83 1.71 -4.88 -9.96
CA ILE A 83 0.44 -5.01 -9.22
C ILE A 83 -0.36 -3.70 -9.29
N LEU A 84 0.33 -2.56 -9.33
CA LEU A 84 -0.28 -1.25 -9.49
C LEU A 84 0.17 -0.62 -10.81
N SER A 85 -0.78 -0.09 -11.58
CA SER A 85 -0.48 0.67 -12.79
C SER A 85 0.05 2.07 -12.46
N GLN A 86 0.64 2.74 -13.45
CA GLN A 86 1.22 4.08 -13.26
C GLN A 86 0.18 5.11 -12.82
N ASP A 87 -1.04 5.00 -13.36
CA ASP A 87 -2.23 5.79 -13.05
C ASP A 87 -2.90 5.44 -11.71
N GLY A 88 -2.39 4.44 -10.99
CA GLY A 88 -2.97 3.98 -9.73
C GLY A 88 -4.04 2.90 -9.88
N THR A 89 -4.29 2.40 -11.09
CA THR A 89 -5.21 1.28 -11.31
C THR A 89 -4.61 -0.02 -10.78
N ILE A 90 -5.34 -0.76 -9.96
CA ILE A 90 -4.91 -2.07 -9.45
C ILE A 90 -5.12 -3.13 -10.54
N ASP A 91 -4.14 -4.02 -10.73
CA ASP A 91 -4.33 -5.26 -11.50
C ASP A 91 -5.22 -6.22 -10.69
N TYR A 92 -6.53 -6.11 -10.90
CA TYR A 92 -7.54 -6.94 -10.25
C TYR A 92 -7.32 -8.44 -10.46
N PRO A 93 -7.03 -8.94 -11.67
CA PRO A 93 -6.65 -10.34 -11.87
C PRO A 93 -5.52 -10.80 -10.95
N THR A 94 -4.44 -10.02 -10.83
CA THR A 94 -3.32 -10.34 -9.94
C THR A 94 -3.74 -10.29 -8.46
N ALA A 95 -4.50 -9.28 -8.05
CA ALA A 95 -5.03 -9.19 -6.68
C ALA A 95 -5.92 -10.39 -6.32
N LEU A 96 -6.79 -10.83 -7.23
CA LEU A 96 -7.64 -12.02 -7.04
C LEU A 96 -6.82 -13.30 -6.97
N GLN A 97 -5.74 -13.44 -7.73
CA GLN A 97 -4.83 -14.58 -7.62
C GLN A 97 -4.15 -14.62 -6.25
N ILE A 98 -3.71 -13.48 -5.71
CA ILE A 98 -3.14 -13.40 -4.36
C ILE A 98 -4.18 -13.85 -3.30
N LEU A 99 -5.43 -13.38 -3.42
CA LEU A 99 -6.51 -13.81 -2.53
C LEU A 99 -6.79 -15.31 -2.66
N ALA A 100 -6.76 -15.86 -3.88
CA ALA A 100 -6.94 -17.28 -4.10
C ALA A 100 -5.80 -18.11 -3.48
N LEU A 101 -4.56 -17.63 -3.56
CA LEU A 101 -3.42 -18.26 -2.88
C LEU A 101 -3.58 -18.26 -1.36
N ALA A 102 -4.09 -17.16 -0.80
CA ALA A 102 -4.36 -17.07 0.63
C ALA A 102 -5.35 -18.15 1.13
N THR A 103 -6.24 -18.66 0.29
CA THR A 103 -7.13 -19.77 0.69
C THR A 103 -6.37 -21.06 1.05
N ARG A 104 -5.13 -21.20 0.57
CA ARG A 104 -4.26 -22.36 0.79
C ARG A 104 -3.12 -22.08 1.77
N ASP A 105 -2.96 -20.83 2.21
CA ASP A 105 -1.95 -20.38 3.15
C ASP A 105 -2.63 -19.89 4.44
N GLU A 106 -2.51 -20.66 5.53
CA GLU A 106 -3.20 -20.35 6.78
C GLU A 106 -2.76 -19.00 7.36
N TYR A 107 -1.47 -18.65 7.25
CA TYR A 107 -0.97 -17.40 7.81
C TYR A 107 -1.51 -16.19 7.05
N LEU A 108 -1.48 -16.24 5.72
CA LEU A 108 -1.99 -15.16 4.88
C LEU A 108 -3.51 -15.04 5.01
N LYS A 109 -4.24 -16.17 5.07
CA LYS A 109 -5.68 -16.18 5.35
C LYS A 109 -5.99 -15.46 6.66
N GLN A 110 -5.30 -15.81 7.74
CA GLN A 110 -5.52 -15.20 9.05
C GLN A 110 -5.15 -13.71 9.05
N ALA A 111 -4.11 -13.31 8.32
CA ALA A 111 -3.74 -11.91 8.17
C ALA A 111 -4.82 -11.10 7.44
N ILE A 112 -5.37 -11.62 6.34
CA ILE A 112 -6.47 -10.97 5.58
C ILE A 112 -7.72 -10.85 6.45
N LEU A 113 -8.09 -11.91 7.18
CA LEU A 113 -9.27 -11.88 8.05
C LEU A 113 -9.13 -10.83 9.17
N ARG A 114 -7.98 -10.77 9.85
CA ARG A 114 -7.71 -9.75 10.87
C ARG A 114 -7.80 -8.34 10.27
N PHE A 115 -7.12 -8.12 9.14
CA PHE A 115 -7.17 -6.85 8.44
C PHE A 115 -8.62 -6.44 8.11
N ALA A 116 -9.42 -7.37 7.58
CA ALA A 116 -10.80 -7.09 7.22
C ALA A 116 -11.67 -6.75 8.44
N VAL A 117 -11.49 -7.45 9.57
CA VAL A 117 -12.22 -7.16 10.81
C VAL A 117 -11.78 -5.84 11.43
N GLU A 118 -10.49 -5.53 11.41
CA GLU A 118 -9.93 -4.30 11.98
C GLU A 118 -10.36 -3.06 11.19
N HIS A 119 -10.41 -3.15 9.86
CA HIS A 119 -10.64 -1.98 8.99
C HIS A 119 -12.04 -1.89 8.38
N PHE A 120 -12.77 -3.01 8.25
CA PHE A 120 -14.07 -3.06 7.56
C PHE A 120 -15.20 -3.64 8.43
N ARG A 121 -15.09 -3.53 9.76
CA ARG A 121 -16.05 -4.13 10.70
C ARG A 121 -17.50 -3.75 10.40
N GLU A 122 -17.75 -2.47 10.11
CA GLU A 122 -19.09 -1.94 9.91
C GLU A 122 -19.67 -2.38 8.55
N GLU A 123 -18.84 -2.42 7.52
CA GLU A 123 -19.17 -2.97 6.21
C GLU A 123 -19.50 -4.46 6.31
N LEU A 124 -18.70 -5.23 7.05
CA LEU A 124 -18.96 -6.65 7.32
C LEU A 124 -20.28 -6.84 8.07
N ARG A 125 -20.55 -6.02 9.10
CA ARG A 125 -21.84 -6.03 9.82
C ARG A 125 -23.02 -5.74 8.89
N LYS A 126 -22.89 -4.75 8.01
CA LYS A 126 -23.90 -4.41 6.99
C LYS A 126 -24.17 -5.58 6.06
N MET A 127 -23.12 -6.20 5.52
CA MET A 127 -23.27 -7.35 4.61
C MET A 127 -23.93 -8.55 5.28
N LEU A 128 -23.65 -8.77 6.57
CA LEU A 128 -24.24 -9.86 7.34
C LEU A 128 -25.65 -9.53 7.87
N GLY A 129 -26.19 -8.35 7.59
CA GLY A 129 -27.49 -7.92 8.09
C GLY A 129 -27.53 -7.70 9.61
N LEU A 130 -26.37 -7.44 10.22
CA LEU A 130 -26.19 -7.29 11.67
C LEU A 130 -26.24 -5.83 12.15
N LEU A 131 -26.59 -4.88 11.27
CA LEU A 131 -26.96 -3.56 11.76
C LEU A 131 -28.24 -3.69 12.57
N PRO A 132 -28.35 -3.03 13.74
CA PRO A 132 -29.66 -2.81 14.31
C PRO A 132 -30.48 -2.11 13.22
N ALA A 133 -31.65 -2.66 12.90
CA ALA A 133 -32.69 -1.87 12.26
C ALA A 133 -32.72 -0.52 12.99
N ASP A 134 -32.83 0.59 12.25
CA ASP A 134 -33.11 1.90 12.82
C ASP A 134 -34.24 1.74 13.84
N VAL A 135 -33.87 1.53 15.10
CA VAL A 135 -34.84 1.52 16.17
C VAL A 135 -35.12 3.00 16.27
N ARG A 136 -36.25 3.39 15.70
CA ARG A 136 -36.96 4.60 16.06
C ARG A 136 -37.17 4.56 17.58
N PHE A 137 -36.12 4.88 18.33
CA PHE A 137 -36.06 5.06 19.76
C PHE A 137 -36.66 6.42 20.12
N GLN A 138 -37.76 6.76 19.45
CA GLN A 138 -38.58 7.92 19.72
C GLN A 138 -40.01 7.44 19.55
N ILE A 139 -40.75 7.34 20.66
CA ILE A 139 -42.23 7.34 20.81
C ILE A 139 -42.82 6.09 21.50
N PHE A 140 -42.24 4.89 21.46
CA PHE A 140 -42.92 3.73 22.09
C PHE A 140 -42.75 3.63 23.62
N ILE A 141 -41.58 3.94 24.17
CA ILE A 141 -41.37 3.90 25.64
C ILE A 141 -42.15 5.01 26.35
N PHE A 142 -42.31 6.18 25.72
CA PHE A 142 -43.09 7.27 26.33
C PHE A 142 -44.59 6.94 26.41
N TYR A 143 -45.14 6.21 25.43
CA TYR A 143 -46.56 5.81 25.45
C TYR A 143 -46.85 4.74 26.50
N ILE A 144 -45.94 3.79 26.71
CA ILE A 144 -46.10 2.75 27.74
C ILE A 144 -46.00 3.36 29.15
N TYR A 145 -45.04 4.26 29.39
CA TYR A 145 -44.93 4.92 30.70
C TYR A 145 -46.09 5.90 30.97
N ARG A 146 -46.62 6.60 29.96
CA ARG A 146 -47.74 7.52 30.14
C ARG A 146 -49.08 6.80 30.34
N SER A 147 -49.27 5.62 29.75
CA SER A 147 -50.49 4.82 29.96
C SER A 147 -50.50 4.16 31.34
N LEU A 148 -49.34 3.70 31.83
CA LEU A 148 -49.22 3.10 33.17
C LEU A 148 -49.38 4.14 34.31
N TYR A 149 -48.95 5.39 34.11
CA TYR A 149 -49.05 6.44 35.13
C TYR A 149 -50.47 7.01 35.29
N ILE A 150 -51.31 6.92 34.25
CA ILE A 150 -52.71 7.39 34.31
C ILE A 150 -53.62 6.36 34.98
N SER A 151 -53.36 5.06 34.79
CA SER A 151 -54.16 4.00 35.43
C SER A 151 -53.95 3.89 36.95
N VAL A 152 -52.79 4.28 37.48
CA VAL A 152 -52.51 4.21 38.93
C VAL A 152 -53.17 5.36 39.70
N ARG A 153 -53.50 6.49 39.06
CA ARG A 153 -54.14 7.64 39.71
C ARG A 153 -55.67 7.61 39.75
N VAL A 154 -56.31 6.61 39.13
CA VAL A 154 -57.78 6.44 39.15
C VAL A 154 -58.23 5.45 40.24
N PHE A 155 -57.29 4.81 40.92
CA PHE A 155 -57.56 3.79 41.96
C PHE A 155 -56.99 4.12 43.35
N ILE A 156 -56.66 5.39 43.64
CA ILE A 156 -56.32 5.88 44.98
C ILE A 156 -57.12 7.15 45.28
#